data_AF-A0AAV4MHK1-F1
#
_entry.id   AF-A0AAV4MHK1-F1
#
_cell.length_a   1.000
_cell.length_b   1.000
_cell.length_c   1.000
_cell.angle_alpha   90.00
_cell.angle_beta   90.00
_cell.angle_gamma   90.00
#
_symmetry.space_group_name_H-M   'P 1'
#
loop_
_entity.id
_entity.type
_entity.pdbx_description
1 polymer ?
#
loop_
_entity_poly.entity_id
_entity_poly.type
_entity_poly.pdbx_seq_one_letter_code
_entity_poly.pdbx_strand_id
1 'polypeptide(L)'
;MVRYTENLKGQIAEISDQFEDDVRIKLAGEQLKIFPRNSDIHRAITKYLTDGKIEFYVITAKNQHPLTAVLKNLPVSYSADEIATGLAELGLKIDQVRQLTNLKTKAPIRCGQIVYRKAP
;
A
#
# COMPACT_ATOMS: atom_id res chain seq x y z
N MET A 1 10.26 6.24 3.41
CA MET A 1 11.05 5.43 4.35
C MET A 1 12.39 5.15 3.70
N VAL A 2 13.49 5.57 4.29
CA VAL A 2 14.82 5.42 3.71
C VAL A 2 15.51 4.20 4.32
N ARG A 3 16.20 3.39 3.50
CA ARG A 3 16.99 2.23 3.96
C ARG A 3 18.40 2.63 4.38
N TYR A 4 18.90 1.82 5.30
CA TYR A 4 20.09 1.96 6.15
C TYR A 4 21.35 2.55 5.50
N THR A 5 21.99 3.46 6.23
CA THR A 5 23.43 3.73 6.12
C THR A 5 23.96 4.07 7.51
N GLU A 6 25.22 3.74 7.80
CA GLU A 6 25.88 3.79 9.12
C GLU A 6 25.84 5.16 9.83
N ASN A 7 25.42 6.23 9.14
CA ASN A 7 25.37 7.61 9.63
C ASN A 7 23.95 8.21 9.68
N LEU A 8 23.05 7.59 10.45
CA LEU A 8 21.66 8.04 10.63
C LEU A 8 21.54 9.48 11.16
N LYS A 9 22.40 9.86 12.10
CA LYS A 9 22.37 11.20 12.70
C LYS A 9 22.80 12.28 11.70
N GLY A 10 23.80 12.01 10.86
CA GLY A 10 24.24 12.92 9.80
C GLY A 10 23.15 13.13 8.74
N GLN A 11 22.52 12.05 8.28
CA GLN A 11 21.42 12.15 7.30
C GLN A 11 20.19 12.88 7.84
N ILE A 12 19.87 12.72 9.14
CA ILE A 12 18.80 13.49 9.78
C ILE A 12 19.14 14.97 9.77
N ALA A 13 20.37 15.32 10.14
CA ALA A 13 20.82 16.72 10.19
C ALA A 13 20.80 17.35 8.78
N GLU A 14 21.32 16.67 7.76
CA GLU A 14 21.31 17.16 6.37
C GLU A 14 19.89 17.36 5.83
N ILE A 15 18.99 16.39 6.05
CA ILE A 15 17.60 16.51 5.57
C ILE A 15 16.85 17.60 6.35
N SER A 16 17.12 17.77 7.65
CA SER A 16 16.51 18.85 8.43
C SER A 16 17.05 20.23 8.05
N ASP A 17 18.32 20.33 7.67
CA ASP A 17 18.94 21.59 7.22
C ASP A 17 18.42 22.00 5.84
N GLN A 18 18.27 21.02 4.93
CA GLN A 18 17.85 21.28 3.56
C GLN A 18 16.34 21.55 3.40
N PHE A 19 15.50 20.98 4.28
CA PHE A 19 14.04 21.05 4.14
C PHE A 19 13.32 21.68 5.35
N GLU A 20 14.07 22.17 6.35
CA GLU A 20 13.59 22.92 7.54
C GLU A 20 12.32 22.32 8.21
N ASP A 21 11.47 23.17 8.78
CA ASP A 21 10.27 22.82 9.57
C ASP A 21 9.15 22.11 8.77
N ASP A 22 9.28 21.97 7.45
CA ASP A 22 8.26 21.33 6.60
C ASP A 22 8.38 19.80 6.56
N VAL A 23 9.35 19.25 7.29
CA VAL A 23 9.61 17.81 7.35
C VAL A 23 9.70 17.32 8.78
N ARG A 24 8.76 16.44 9.15
CA ARG A 24 8.85 15.72 10.43
C ARG A 24 9.60 14.40 10.22
N ILE A 25 10.75 14.26 10.87
CA ILE A 25 11.58 13.06 10.79
C ILE A 25 11.42 12.22 12.06
N LYS A 26 11.22 10.91 11.92
CA LYS A 26 11.15 9.96 13.03
C LYS A 26 12.04 8.76 12.77
N LEU A 27 12.88 8.43 13.75
CA LEU A 27 13.64 7.20 13.75
C LEU A 27 12.72 6.01 14.11
N ALA A 28 12.73 4.96 13.30
CA ALA A 28 11.96 3.75 13.53
C ALA A 28 12.87 2.53 13.39
N GLY A 29 13.61 2.22 14.45
CA GLY A 29 14.63 1.17 14.44
C GLY A 29 15.78 1.54 13.49
N GLU A 30 16.07 0.66 12.53
CA GLU A 30 17.10 0.83 11.51
C GLU A 30 16.65 1.71 10.32
N GLN A 31 15.45 2.30 10.39
CA GLN A 31 14.82 2.98 9.27
C GLN A 31 14.48 4.43 9.61
N LEU A 32 14.64 5.30 8.62
CA LEU A 32 14.24 6.69 8.71
C LEU A 32 12.84 6.89 8.11
N LYS A 33 11.90 7.38 8.92
CA LYS A 33 10.57 7.78 8.47
C LYS A 33 10.52 9.30 8.33
N ILE A 34 10.25 9.73 7.11
CA ILE A 34 10.15 11.13 6.73
C ILE A 34 8.68 11.42 6.45
N PHE A 35 8.13 12.42 7.14
CA PHE A 35 6.74 12.87 6.99
C PHE A 35 6.77 14.31 6.44
N PRO A 36 6.63 14.48 5.12
CA PRO A 36 6.54 15.80 4.52
C PRO A 36 5.18 16.43 4.82
N ARG A 37 5.15 17.75 5.00
CA ARG A 37 3.92 18.52 5.23
C ARG A 37 3.04 18.60 3.98
N ASN A 38 3.65 18.79 2.81
CA ASN A 38 2.97 19.05 1.54
C ASN A 38 3.47 18.10 0.43
N SER A 39 2.68 17.96 -0.65
CA SER A 39 3.02 17.13 -1.81
C SER A 39 4.26 17.61 -2.56
N ASP A 40 4.50 18.93 -2.61
CA ASP A 40 5.66 19.49 -3.30
C ASP A 40 6.96 19.14 -2.59
N ILE A 41 6.95 19.21 -1.26
CA ILE A 41 8.07 18.79 -0.40
C ILE A 41 8.30 17.28 -0.53
N HIS A 42 7.23 16.47 -0.57
CA HIS A 42 7.35 15.03 -0.83
C HIS A 42 8.08 14.76 -2.16
N ARG A 43 7.75 15.51 -3.22
CA ARG A 43 8.38 15.37 -4.54
C ARG A 43 9.84 15.83 -4.53
N ALA A 44 10.14 16.93 -3.84
CA ALA A 44 11.50 17.45 -3.68
C ALA A 44 12.40 16.45 -2.94
N ILE A 45 11.92 15.87 -1.84
CA ILE A 45 12.64 14.84 -1.07
C ILE A 45 12.84 13.58 -1.91
N THR A 46 11.81 13.12 -2.61
CA THR A 46 11.91 11.95 -3.49
C THR A 46 12.98 12.18 -4.56
N LYS A 47 13.02 13.37 -5.15
CA LYS A 47 14.04 13.74 -6.14
C LYS A 47 15.43 13.75 -5.53
N TYR A 48 15.61 14.40 -4.39
CA TYR A 48 16.89 14.42 -3.66
C TYR A 48 17.42 13.01 -3.35
N LEU A 49 16.57 12.13 -2.81
CA LEU A 49 16.94 10.76 -2.50
C LEU A 49 17.28 9.95 -3.76
N THR A 50 16.57 10.20 -4.87
CA THR A 50 16.83 9.55 -6.16
C THR A 50 18.17 9.99 -6.74
N ASP A 51 18.43 11.31 -6.75
CA ASP A 51 19.66 11.90 -7.27
C ASP A 51 20.88 11.48 -6.44
N GLY A 52 20.70 11.37 -5.11
CA GLY A 52 21.71 10.87 -4.17
C GLY A 52 21.92 9.35 -4.20
N LYS A 53 21.18 8.61 -5.04
CA LYS A 53 21.18 7.13 -5.12
C LYS A 53 20.94 6.45 -3.76
N ILE A 54 20.14 7.09 -2.91
CA ILE A 54 19.77 6.57 -1.60
C ILE A 54 18.55 5.66 -1.79
N GLU A 55 18.57 4.45 -1.24
CA GLU A 55 17.40 3.57 -1.31
C GLU A 55 16.25 4.09 -0.43
N PHE A 56 15.07 4.29 -1.03
CA PHE A 56 13.87 4.68 -0.30
C PHE A 56 12.62 3.95 -0.79
N TYR A 57 11.62 3.92 0.08
CA TYR A 57 10.29 3.39 -0.14
C TYR A 57 9.24 4.45 0.17
N VAL A 58 8.35 4.73 -0.79
CA VAL A 58 7.23 5.64 -0.59
C VAL A 58 6.05 4.86 -0.01
N ILE A 59 5.57 5.29 1.16
CA ILE A 59 4.39 4.69 1.79
C ILE A 59 3.15 5.32 1.15
N THR A 60 2.40 4.52 0.41
CA THR A 60 1.11 4.95 -0.13
C THR A 60 0.10 5.20 0.98
N ALA A 61 -0.79 6.18 0.78
CA ALA A 61 -1.83 6.48 1.75
C ALA A 61 -2.75 5.27 1.94
N LYS A 62 -3.23 5.05 3.18
CA LYS A 62 -4.10 3.90 3.50
C LYS A 62 -5.34 3.81 2.62
N ASN A 63 -5.87 4.95 2.17
CA ASN A 63 -7.04 5.03 1.30
C ASN A 63 -6.80 4.54 -0.13
N GLN A 64 -5.54 4.41 -0.56
CA GLN A 64 -5.18 3.90 -1.87
C GLN A 64 -4.86 2.40 -1.87
N HIS A 65 -4.77 1.78 -0.68
CA HIS A 65 -4.55 0.34 -0.62
C HIS A 65 -5.83 -0.39 -1.07
N PRO A 66 -5.72 -1.36 -1.98
CA PRO A 66 -6.85 -2.19 -2.33
C PRO A 66 -7.31 -2.96 -1.10
N LEU A 67 -8.63 -2.92 -0.84
CA LEU A 67 -9.25 -3.58 0.30
C LEU A 67 -9.53 -5.03 -0.06
N THR A 68 -9.20 -5.93 0.87
CA THR A 68 -9.55 -7.35 0.74
C THR A 68 -10.77 -7.65 1.58
N ALA A 69 -11.80 -8.25 0.99
CA ALA A 69 -12.98 -8.72 1.69
C ALA A 69 -13.24 -10.21 1.40
N VAL A 70 -13.89 -10.88 2.34
CA VAL A 70 -14.33 -12.27 2.18
C VAL A 70 -15.85 -12.27 2.07
N LEU A 71 -16.35 -12.69 0.91
CA LEU A 71 -17.75 -12.95 0.66
C LEU A 71 -18.09 -14.34 1.19
N LYS A 72 -18.97 -14.41 2.18
CA LYS A 72 -19.48 -15.67 2.73
C LYS A 72 -20.79 -16.05 2.04
N ASN A 73 -21.14 -17.33 2.09
CA ASN A 73 -22.37 -17.90 1.53
C ASN A 73 -22.50 -17.75 0.01
N LEU A 74 -21.37 -17.72 -0.69
CA LEU A 74 -21.34 -17.68 -2.15
C LEU A 74 -21.47 -19.11 -2.70
N PRO A 75 -22.45 -19.40 -3.57
CA PRO A 75 -22.55 -20.71 -4.19
C PRO A 75 -21.26 -21.09 -4.94
N VAL A 76 -20.84 -22.34 -4.78
CA VAL A 76 -19.64 -22.90 -5.42
C VAL A 76 -19.77 -22.95 -6.96
N SER A 77 -21.00 -22.91 -7.46
CA SER A 77 -21.32 -22.90 -8.88
C SER A 77 -20.97 -21.59 -9.57
N TYR A 78 -20.87 -20.47 -8.84
CA TYR A 78 -20.52 -19.19 -9.46
C TYR A 78 -19.04 -19.16 -9.83
N SER A 79 -18.79 -18.76 -11.07
CA SER A 79 -17.47 -18.45 -11.57
C SER A 79 -16.96 -17.11 -11.02
N ALA A 80 -15.63 -16.93 -11.01
CA ALA A 80 -15.01 -15.67 -10.60
C ALA A 80 -15.51 -14.48 -11.45
N ASP A 81 -15.82 -14.71 -12.72
CA ASP A 81 -16.26 -13.69 -13.68
C ASP A 81 -17.69 -13.23 -13.39
N GLU A 82 -18.59 -14.16 -13.05
CA GLU A 82 -19.97 -13.82 -12.64
C GLU A 82 -19.98 -12.99 -11.36
N ILE A 83 -19.13 -13.37 -10.40
CA ILE A 83 -18.97 -12.62 -9.14
C ILE A 83 -18.40 -11.23 -9.40
N ALA A 84 -17.38 -11.13 -10.25
CA ALA A 84 -16.78 -9.84 -10.63
C ALA A 84 -17.80 -8.92 -11.31
N THR A 85 -18.60 -9.47 -12.22
CA THR A 85 -19.64 -8.73 -12.95
C THR A 85 -20.72 -8.21 -12.01
N GLY A 86 -21.27 -9.08 -11.14
CA GLY A 86 -22.29 -8.65 -10.18
C GLY A 86 -21.79 -7.62 -9.16
N LEU A 87 -20.50 -7.69 -8.78
CA LEU A 87 -19.90 -6.66 -7.92
C LEU A 87 -19.61 -5.35 -8.67
N ALA A 88 -19.27 -5.43 -9.96
CA ALA A 88 -19.07 -4.25 -10.80
C ALA A 88 -20.39 -3.49 -11.03
N GLU A 89 -21.51 -4.20 -11.17
CA GLU A 89 -22.86 -3.61 -11.25
C GLU A 89 -23.24 -2.85 -9.96
N LEU A 90 -22.71 -3.26 -8.81
CA LEU A 90 -22.86 -2.56 -7.53
C LEU A 90 -21.95 -1.32 -7.39
N GLY A 91 -21.17 -0.98 -8.43
CA GLY A 91 -20.26 0.16 -8.45
C GLY A 91 -18.91 -0.08 -7.77
N LEU A 92 -18.56 -1.34 -7.47
CA LEU A 92 -17.26 -1.68 -6.91
C LEU A 92 -16.24 -1.93 -8.02
N LYS A 93 -15.08 -1.30 -7.92
CA LYS A 93 -13.95 -1.60 -8.82
C LYS A 93 -13.19 -2.81 -8.30
N ILE A 94 -13.46 -3.97 -8.88
CA ILE A 94 -12.82 -5.23 -8.51
C ILE A 94 -11.46 -5.36 -9.22
N ASP A 95 -10.42 -5.59 -8.43
CA ASP A 95 -9.07 -5.89 -8.93
C ASP A 95 -8.86 -7.40 -9.08
N GLN A 96 -9.38 -8.20 -8.14
CA GLN A 96 -9.21 -9.64 -8.14
C GLN A 96 -10.36 -10.35 -7.42
N VAL A 97 -10.81 -11.48 -7.99
CA VAL A 97 -11.73 -12.42 -7.35
C VAL A 97 -11.04 -13.78 -7.24
N ARG A 98 -11.16 -14.43 -6.08
CA ARG A 98 -10.59 -15.75 -5.83
C ARG A 98 -11.59 -16.62 -5.09
N GLN A 99 -11.95 -17.76 -5.68
CA GLN A 99 -12.70 -18.79 -4.96
C GLN A 99 -11.80 -19.40 -3.88
N LEU A 100 -12.27 -19.43 -2.63
CA LEU A 100 -11.54 -20.09 -1.58
C LEU A 100 -11.76 -21.61 -1.65
N THR A 101 -10.74 -22.35 -1.25
CA THR A 101 -10.75 -23.81 -1.20
C THR A 101 -10.46 -24.29 0.21
N ASN A 102 -11.01 -25.44 0.58
CA ASN A 102 -10.66 -26.12 1.81
C ASN A 102 -9.18 -26.48 1.80
N LEU A 103 -8.48 -26.20 2.89
CA LEU A 103 -7.03 -26.41 3.00
C LEU A 103 -6.63 -27.88 2.84
N LYS A 104 -7.45 -28.80 3.37
CA LYS A 104 -7.19 -30.25 3.37
C LYS A 104 -7.64 -30.91 2.08
N THR A 105 -8.90 -30.72 1.68
CA THR A 105 -9.49 -31.43 0.53
C THR A 105 -9.27 -30.72 -0.81
N LYS A 106 -8.77 -29.47 -0.80
CA LYS A 106 -8.65 -28.59 -1.98
C LYS A 106 -9.96 -28.32 -2.73
N ALA A 107 -11.09 -28.81 -2.21
CA ALA A 107 -12.40 -28.55 -2.78
C ALA A 107 -12.82 -27.09 -2.55
N PRO A 108 -13.52 -26.45 -3.49
CA PRO A 108 -14.02 -25.10 -3.32
C PRO A 108 -15.04 -25.03 -2.17
N ILE A 109 -14.93 -23.97 -1.35
CA ILE A 109 -15.86 -23.70 -0.24
C ILE A 109 -16.84 -22.59 -0.64
N ARG A 110 -17.93 -22.41 0.10
CA ARG A 110 -18.92 -21.34 -0.15
C ARG A 110 -18.43 -19.95 0.28
N CYS A 111 -17.18 -19.64 0.00
CA CYS A 111 -16.54 -18.36 0.31
C CYS A 111 -15.66 -17.92 -0.85
N GLY A 112 -15.75 -16.64 -1.20
CA GLY A 112 -14.86 -15.97 -2.15
C GLY A 112 -14.06 -14.88 -1.46
N GLN A 113 -12.81 -14.69 -1.87
CA GLN A 113 -12.02 -13.52 -1.51
C GLN A 113 -12.03 -12.54 -2.68
N ILE A 114 -12.30 -11.29 -2.38
CA ILE A 114 -12.26 -10.21 -3.36
C ILE A 114 -11.25 -9.14 -2.92
N VAL A 115 -10.57 -8.57 -3.90
CA VAL A 115 -9.72 -7.40 -3.76
C VAL A 115 -10.38 -6.30 -4.58
N TYR A 116 -10.74 -5.20 -3.92
CA TYR A 116 -11.45 -4.10 -4.56
C TYR A 116 -10.87 -2.75 -4.13
N ARG A 117 -10.96 -1.77 -5.02
CA ARG A 117 -10.68 -0.38 -4.70
C ARG A 117 -11.98 0.37 -4.52
N LYS A 118 -12.04 1.17 -3.44
CA LYS A 118 -13.13 2.12 -3.26
C LYS A 118 -13.05 3.14 -4.41
N ALA A 119 -14.17 3.40 -5.08
CA ALA A 119 -14.25 4.49 -6.04
C ALA A 119 -13.93 5.83 -5.32
N PRO A 120 -13.26 6.78 -6.00
CA PRO A 120 -12.89 8.07 -5.43
C PRO A 120 -14.11 8.87 -4.94
#